data_AF-A0A812PC74-F1
#
_entry.id   AF-A0A812PC74-F1
#
_cell.length_a   1.000
_cell.length_b   1.000
_cell.length_c   1.000
_cell.angle_alpha   90.00
_cell.angle_beta   90.00
_cell.angle_gamma   90.00
#
_symmetry.space_group_name_H-M   'P 1'
#
loop_
_entity.id
_entity.type
_entity.pdbx_description
1 polymer ?
#
loop_
_entity_poly.entity_id
_entity_poly.type
_entity_poly.pdbx_seq_one_letter_code
_entity_poly.pdbx_strand_id
1 'polypeptide(L)'
;FGCNRFGKCEVPPGLGPVVSVSTGYLHTCAVGADDQLVCFGHNLEEQCQVPADVGPVLAVSAGYSHTCAVEAGGRLTCFGSNKNGRCDVPVDLGP
;
A
#
# COMPACT_ATOMS: atom_id res chain seq x y z
N PHE A 1 -2.91 -19.61 -2.17
CA PHE A 1 -2.94 -19.66 -3.64
C PHE A 1 -4.19 -18.94 -4.13
N GLY A 2 -4.03 -17.94 -5.02
CA GLY A 2 -5.09 -17.07 -5.55
C GLY A 2 -4.75 -16.60 -6.98
N CYS A 3 -5.59 -15.75 -7.58
CA CYS A 3 -5.38 -15.27 -8.95
C CYS A 3 -4.06 -14.48 -9.10
N ASN A 4 -3.05 -15.06 -9.74
CA ASN A 4 -1.79 -14.37 -10.09
C ASN A 4 -1.91 -13.49 -11.37
N ARG A 5 -3.11 -12.97 -11.68
CA ARG A 5 -3.23 -12.01 -12.77
C ARG A 5 -2.47 -10.76 -12.36
N PHE A 6 -1.52 -10.29 -13.17
CA PHE A 6 -0.68 -9.13 -12.88
C PHE A 6 0.36 -9.29 -11.75
N GLY A 7 0.81 -10.51 -11.42
CA GLY A 7 1.93 -10.71 -10.48
C GLY A 7 1.60 -10.45 -9.00
N LYS A 8 0.33 -10.32 -8.63
CA LYS A 8 -0.09 -10.01 -7.24
C LYS A 8 0.16 -11.14 -6.24
N CYS A 9 0.49 -12.33 -6.73
CA CYS A 9 0.90 -13.47 -5.92
C CYS A 9 2.41 -13.71 -5.99
N GLU A 10 3.16 -12.89 -6.73
CA GLU A 10 4.62 -12.91 -6.76
C GLU A 10 5.15 -12.01 -5.65
N VAL A 11 5.47 -12.63 -4.52
CA VAL A 11 6.08 -11.93 -3.38
C VAL A 11 7.49 -11.50 -3.77
N PRO A 12 7.84 -10.20 -3.67
CA PRO A 12 9.19 -9.73 -3.96
C PRO A 12 10.22 -10.44 -3.09
N PRO A 13 11.38 -10.84 -3.65
CA PRO A 13 12.46 -11.38 -2.85
C PRO A 13 12.95 -10.33 -1.85
N GLY A 14 13.30 -10.74 -0.63
CA GLY A 14 13.86 -9.85 0.38
C GLY A 14 12.85 -9.07 1.22
N LEU A 15 11.56 -9.45 1.20
CA LEU A 15 10.52 -8.81 2.02
C LEU A 15 10.71 -8.99 3.55
N GLY A 16 11.59 -9.89 3.96
CA GLY A 16 11.80 -10.21 5.38
C GLY A 16 10.54 -10.80 6.05
N PRO A 17 10.49 -10.82 7.39
CA PRO A 17 9.28 -11.19 8.13
C PRO A 17 8.17 -10.17 7.87
N VAL A 18 6.98 -10.65 7.51
CA VAL A 18 5.79 -9.81 7.28
C VAL A 18 4.87 -9.90 8.48
N VAL A 19 4.40 -8.75 8.97
CA VAL A 19 3.49 -8.67 10.12
C VAL A 19 2.04 -8.37 9.72
N SER A 20 1.82 -7.78 8.54
CA SER A 20 0.48 -7.48 8.03
C SER A 20 0.44 -7.50 6.51
N VAL A 21 -0.73 -7.81 5.94
CA VAL A 21 -0.97 -7.84 4.49
C VAL A 21 -2.36 -7.29 4.18
N SER A 22 -2.48 -6.55 3.07
CA SER A 22 -3.74 -6.08 2.51
C SER A 22 -3.78 -6.38 1.01
N THR A 23 -4.86 -6.99 0.56
CA THR A 23 -5.06 -7.38 -0.85
C THR A 23 -6.14 -6.51 -1.48
N GLY A 24 -5.75 -5.73 -2.49
CA GLY A 24 -6.66 -4.96 -3.33
C GLY A 24 -7.13 -5.75 -4.54
N TYR A 25 -7.95 -5.12 -5.39
CA TYR A 25 -8.39 -5.76 -6.63
C TYR A 25 -7.23 -5.94 -7.61
N LEU A 26 -6.25 -5.03 -7.63
CA LEU A 26 -5.14 -4.99 -8.60
C LEU A 26 -3.73 -5.20 -8.00
N HIS A 27 -3.56 -5.19 -6.69
CA HIS A 27 -2.25 -5.29 -6.07
C HIS A 27 -2.35 -5.85 -4.65
N THR A 28 -1.21 -6.23 -4.10
CA THR A 28 -1.05 -6.69 -2.72
C THR A 28 -0.04 -5.76 -2.05
N CYS A 29 -0.32 -5.36 -0.81
CA CYS A 29 0.60 -4.61 0.02
C CYS A 29 0.89 -5.39 1.31
N ALA A 30 2.12 -5.31 1.78
CA ALA A 30 2.60 -5.98 2.97
C ALA A 30 3.41 -5.00 3.83
N VAL A 31 3.25 -5.11 5.15
CA VAL A 31 4.05 -4.39 6.14
C VAL A 31 5.05 -5.36 6.73
N GLY A 32 6.33 -5.05 6.58
CA GLY A 32 7.44 -5.80 7.16
C GLY A 32 7.52 -5.60 8.68
N ALA A 33 8.23 -6.50 9.38
CA ALA A 33 8.53 -6.35 10.80
C ALA A 33 9.50 -5.19 11.11
N ASP A 34 10.04 -4.56 10.08
CA ASP A 34 10.81 -3.32 10.09
C ASP A 34 9.94 -2.08 9.80
N ASP A 35 8.62 -2.24 9.88
CA ASP A 35 7.59 -1.23 9.62
C ASP A 35 7.62 -0.65 8.19
N GLN A 36 8.31 -1.30 7.25
CA GLN A 36 8.35 -0.87 5.85
C GLN A 36 7.13 -1.39 5.08
N LEU A 37 6.55 -0.51 4.26
CA LEU A 37 5.46 -0.87 3.35
C LEU A 37 6.00 -1.26 1.99
N VAL A 38 5.63 -2.44 1.51
CA VAL A 38 5.93 -2.91 0.16
C VAL A 38 4.65 -3.30 -0.54
N CYS A 39 4.43 -2.75 -1.73
CA CYS A 39 3.30 -3.10 -2.58
C CYS A 39 3.79 -3.72 -3.90
N PHE A 40 3.09 -4.75 -4.37
CA PHE A 40 3.45 -5.51 -5.57
C PHE A 40 2.21 -5.98 -6.34
N GLY A 41 2.38 -6.22 -7.63
CA GLY A 41 1.30 -6.56 -8.56
C GLY A 41 1.12 -5.54 -9.67
N HIS A 42 -0.12 -5.29 -10.09
CA HIS A 42 -0.42 -4.32 -11.15
C HIS A 42 -0.12 -2.89 -10.68
N ASN A 43 0.58 -2.12 -11.50
CA ASN A 43 1.07 -0.80 -11.13
C ASN A 43 0.84 0.29 -12.21
N LEU A 44 -0.11 0.13 -13.15
CA LEU A 44 -0.33 1.15 -14.20
C LEU A 44 -0.92 2.47 -13.68
N GLU A 45 -1.45 2.48 -12.46
CA GLU A 45 -1.98 3.68 -11.80
C GLU A 45 -1.12 4.02 -10.57
N GLU A 46 0.13 3.56 -10.53
CA GLU A 46 1.11 3.86 -9.48
C GLU A 46 0.71 3.38 -8.06
N GLN A 47 -0.26 2.45 -7.96
CA GLN A 47 -0.75 1.91 -6.69
C GLN A 47 0.27 1.07 -5.89
N CYS A 48 1.38 0.69 -6.52
CA CYS A 48 2.52 0.04 -5.88
C CYS A 48 3.73 0.95 -5.71
N GLN A 49 3.68 2.20 -6.21
CA GLN A 49 4.74 3.19 -6.01
C GLN A 49 4.54 3.86 -4.65
N VAL A 50 5.08 3.25 -3.60
CA VAL A 50 5.08 3.82 -2.25
C VAL A 50 5.87 5.14 -2.29
N PRO A 51 5.26 6.28 -1.91
CA PRO A 51 5.95 7.57 -1.88
C PRO A 51 7.17 7.54 -0.96
N ALA A 52 8.25 8.21 -1.37
CA ALA A 52 9.53 8.18 -0.65
C ALA A 52 9.48 8.83 0.75
N ASP A 53 8.46 9.66 0.99
CA ASP A 53 8.22 10.31 2.27
C ASP A 53 7.40 9.45 3.25
N VAL A 54 6.86 8.30 2.84
CA VAL A 54 6.14 7.39 3.75
C VAL A 54 7.11 6.85 4.82
N GLY A 55 6.84 7.16 6.08
CA GLY A 55 7.57 6.65 7.23
C GLY A 55 7.12 5.24 7.66
N PRO A 56 7.49 4.82 8.88
CA PRO A 56 7.06 3.54 9.45
C PRO A 56 5.54 3.38 9.40
N VAL A 57 5.03 2.27 8.85
CA VAL A 57 3.61 2.02 8.62
C VAL A 57 3.02 1.09 9.67
N LEU A 58 1.94 1.52 10.33
CA LEU A 58 1.21 0.72 11.30
C LEU A 58 0.07 -0.09 10.67
N ALA A 59 -0.56 0.45 9.63
CA ALA A 59 -1.68 -0.19 8.96
C ALA A 59 -1.75 0.20 7.48
N VAL A 60 -2.20 -0.73 6.64
CA VAL A 60 -2.38 -0.51 5.20
C VAL A 60 -3.72 -1.06 4.73
N SER A 61 -4.34 -0.36 3.79
CA SER A 61 -5.53 -0.81 3.07
C SER A 61 -5.34 -0.63 1.56
N ALA A 62 -5.48 -1.72 0.80
CA ALA A 62 -5.40 -1.74 -0.64
C ALA A 62 -6.81 -1.78 -1.26
N GLY A 63 -7.15 -0.76 -2.05
CA GLY A 63 -8.42 -0.65 -2.75
C GLY A 63 -8.39 -1.29 -4.15
N TYR A 64 -9.24 -0.80 -5.06
CA TYR A 64 -9.25 -1.31 -6.44
C TYR A 64 -7.95 -1.00 -7.19
N SER A 65 -7.50 0.26 -7.11
CA SER A 65 -6.33 0.79 -7.81
C SER A 65 -5.65 1.92 -7.01
N HIS A 66 -5.82 1.94 -5.69
CA HIS A 66 -5.19 2.89 -4.77
C HIS A 66 -4.80 2.16 -3.48
N THR A 67 -3.89 2.75 -2.71
CA THR A 67 -3.40 2.26 -1.43
C THR A 67 -3.45 3.40 -0.43
N CYS A 68 -3.87 3.13 0.79
CA CYS A 68 -3.77 4.06 1.91
C CYS A 68 -3.00 3.42 3.05
N ALA A 69 -2.09 4.17 3.66
CA ALA A 69 -1.24 3.73 4.75
C ALA A 69 -1.31 4.73 5.91
N VAL A 70 -1.41 4.22 7.13
CA VAL A 70 -1.31 5.00 8.36
C VAL A 70 0.09 4.83 8.91
N GLU A 71 0.80 5.94 9.04
CA GLU A 71 2.15 5.98 9.57
C GLU A 71 2.16 6.06 11.09
N ALA A 72 3.25 5.64 11.72
CA ALA A 72 3.43 5.68 13.16
C ALA A 72 3.34 7.10 13.74
N GLY A 73 3.63 8.12 12.93
CA GLY A 73 3.45 9.54 13.28
C GLY A 73 2.00 10.03 13.20
N GLY A 74 1.03 9.16 12.87
CA GLY A 74 -0.39 9.50 12.76
C GLY A 74 -0.81 10.08 11.41
N ARG A 75 0.12 10.25 10.47
CA ARG A 75 -0.18 10.71 9.11
C ARG A 75 -0.83 9.61 8.28
N LEU A 76 -1.90 9.95 7.57
CA LEU A 76 -2.51 9.11 6.55
C LEU A 76 -2.00 9.51 5.16
N THR A 77 -1.44 8.55 4.43
CA THR A 77 -0.93 8.75 3.07
C THR A 77 -1.66 7.82 2.11
N CYS A 78 -2.34 8.37 1.10
CA CYS A 78 -2.99 7.60 0.04
C CYS A 78 -2.33 7.88 -1.32
N PHE A 79 -2.07 6.83 -2.09
CA PHE A 79 -1.39 6.89 -3.38
C PHE A 79 -2.00 5.91 -4.40
N GLY A 80 -1.73 6.17 -5.67
CA GLY A 80 -2.28 5.43 -6.81
C GLY A 80 -3.38 6.20 -7.55
N SER A 81 -4.34 5.48 -8.13
CA SER A 81 -5.42 6.08 -8.93
C SER A 81 -6.30 7.02 -8.12
N ASN A 82 -6.23 8.32 -8.39
CA ASN A 82 -7.07 9.33 -7.76
C ASN A 82 -8.41 9.58 -8.50
N LYS A 83 -8.89 8.63 -9.31
CA LYS A 83 -10.19 8.78 -9.98
C LYS A 83 -11.31 8.86 -8.93
N ASN A 84 -12.07 9.95 -8.95
CA ASN A 84 -13.12 10.31 -7.98
C ASN A 84 -12.62 10.75 -6.57
N GLY A 85 -11.38 11.25 -6.45
CA GLY A 85 -10.87 11.79 -5.18
C GLY A 85 -10.54 10.74 -4.11
N ARG A 86 -10.20 9.51 -4.52
CA ARG A 86 -9.91 8.39 -3.61
C ARG A 86 -8.58 8.52 -2.86
N CYS A 87 -7.67 9.34 -3.38
CA CYS A 87 -6.42 9.69 -2.72
C CYS A 87 -6.48 11.09 -2.09
N ASP A 88 -7.62 11.77 -2.14
CA ASP A 88 -7.82 13.07 -1.49
C ASP A 88 -7.98 12.83 0.01
N VAL A 89 -6.87 12.82 0.73
CA VAL A 89 -6.85 12.71 2.18
C VAL A 89 -7.27 14.06 2.76
N PRO A 90 -8.37 14.12 3.55
CA PRO A 90 -8.74 15.32 4.28
C PRO A 90 -7.58 15.77 5.17
N VAL A 91 -7.29 17.07 5.17
CA VAL A 91 -6.16 17.65 5.91
C VAL A 91 -6.27 17.43 7.43
N ASP A 92 -7.49 17.15 7.92
CA ASP A 92 -7.83 16.91 9.33
C ASP A 92 -7.58 15.46 9.80
N LEU A 93 -7.02 14.58 8.96
CA LEU A 93 -6.67 13.19 9.33
C LEU A 93 -5.16 12.97 9.55
N GLY A 94 -4.40 14.05 9.75
CA GLY A 94 -3.06 14.05 10.36
C GLY A 94 -3.09 14.78 11.72
N PRO A 95 -2.03 14.67 12.55
CA PRO A 95 -2.01 15.25 13.89
C PRO A 95 -2.28 16.76 13.93
#